data_AF-A0A962DTJ7-F1
#
_entry.id   AF-A0A962DTJ7-F1
#
_cell.length_a   1.000
_cell.length_b   1.000
_cell.length_c   1.000
_cell.angle_alpha   90.00
_cell.angle_beta   90.00
_cell.angle_gamma   90.00
#
_symmetry.space_group_name_H-M   'P 1'
#
loop_
_entity.id
_entity.type
_entity.pdbx_description
1 polymer ?
#
loop_
_entity_poly.entity_id
_entity_poly.type
_entity_poly.pdbx_seq_one_letter_code
_entity_poly.pdbx_strand_id
1 'polypeptide(L)'
;THIAGQDRQGRYLVRRQTMAKRFRRSLTLAREWCRAHLHDPLRTQWAELSAKLKGHYAYYGVRGNMDALKRFRAAVRAIWISVLMKRSQTSRLPVVVALVDTHFALPTPRITHPDDWLPVSPGYLLGRAGCGKSARPDL
;
A
#
# COMPACT_ATOMS: atom_id res chain seq x y z
N THR A 1 -13.18 -1.01 -3.11
CA THR A 1 -14.01 0.13 -3.51
C THR A 1 -13.30 0.84 -4.63
N HIS A 2 -13.94 0.89 -5.80
CA HIS A 2 -13.46 1.66 -6.95
C HIS A 2 -14.15 3.02 -6.89
N ILE A 3 -13.38 4.09 -6.96
CA ILE A 3 -13.91 5.46 -6.98
C ILE A 3 -13.52 6.05 -8.33
N ALA A 4 -14.49 6.48 -9.13
CA ALA A 4 -14.22 7.26 -10.32
C ALA A 4 -13.58 8.60 -9.90
N GLY A 5 -12.46 8.97 -10.50
CA GLY A 5 -11.80 10.24 -10.24
C GLY A 5 -11.15 10.77 -11.51
N GLN A 6 -10.55 11.95 -11.40
CA GLN A 6 -9.74 12.54 -12.46
C GLN A 6 -8.27 12.61 -12.02
N ASP A 7 -7.33 12.49 -12.95
CA ASP A 7 -5.92 12.80 -12.69
C ASP A 7 -5.67 14.33 -12.68
N ARG A 8 -4.43 14.75 -12.44
CA ARG A 8 -4.06 16.18 -12.40
C ARG A 8 -4.21 16.87 -13.76
N GLN A 9 -4.37 16.09 -14.83
CA GLN A 9 -4.54 16.52 -16.22
C GLN A 9 -5.99 16.39 -16.68
N GLY A 10 -6.94 16.07 -15.79
CA GLY A 10 -8.37 15.96 -16.09
C GLY A 10 -8.79 14.63 -16.74
N ARG A 11 -7.89 13.66 -16.89
CA ARG A 11 -8.22 12.35 -17.49
C ARG A 11 -8.96 11.47 -16.49
N TYR A 12 -9.95 10.74 -16.98
CA TYR A 12 -10.72 9.78 -16.18
C TYR A 12 -9.81 8.67 -15.64
N LEU A 13 -9.86 8.44 -14.33
CA LEU A 13 -9.06 7.45 -13.62
C LEU A 13 -9.94 6.68 -12.63
N VAL A 14 -9.87 5.35 -12.69
CA VAL A 14 -10.45 4.50 -11.64
C VAL A 14 -9.47 4.46 -10.46
N ARG A 15 -9.75 5.23 -9.41
CA ARG A 15 -8.97 5.20 -8.16
C ARG A 15 -9.34 3.96 -7.37
N ARG A 16 -8.34 3.14 -7.06
CA ARG A 16 -8.48 1.99 -6.14
C ARG A 16 -8.00 2.40 -4.76
N GLN A 17 -8.94 2.56 -3.83
CA GLN A 17 -8.61 2.85 -2.43
C GLN A 17 -8.41 1.55 -1.66
N THR A 18 -7.34 1.44 -0.87
CA THR A 18 -7.18 0.32 0.06
C THR A 18 -8.35 0.29 1.03
N MET A 19 -9.13 -0.79 1.01
CA MET A 19 -10.23 -0.99 1.97
C MET A 19 -9.67 -0.92 3.40
N ALA A 20 -10.25 -0.06 4.25
CA ALA A 20 -9.76 0.20 5.61
C ALA A 20 -9.57 -1.10 6.44
N LYS A 21 -10.45 -2.09 6.24
CA LYS A 21 -10.34 -3.43 6.86
C LYS A 21 -9.03 -4.14 6.49
N ARG A 22 -8.64 -4.14 5.21
CA ARG A 22 -7.40 -4.78 4.73
C ARG A 22 -6.16 -4.03 5.19
N PHE A 23 -6.23 -2.70 5.24
CA PHE A 23 -5.16 -1.85 5.81
C PHE A 23 -4.90 -2.20 7.27
N ARG A 24 -5.96 -2.19 8.10
CA ARG A 24 -5.88 -2.53 9.54
C ARG A 24 -5.35 -3.95 9.75
N ARG A 25 -5.89 -4.94 9.01
CA ARG A 25 -5.41 -6.33 9.05
C ARG A 25 -3.90 -6.43 8.78
N SER A 26 -3.41 -5.73 7.75
CA SER A 26 -1.99 -5.74 7.40
C SER A 26 -1.12 -5.15 8.51
N LEU A 27 -1.59 -4.10 9.20
CA LEU A 27 -0.87 -3.53 10.35
C LEU A 27 -0.90 -4.44 11.58
N THR A 28 -2.02 -5.11 11.84
CA THR A 28 -2.13 -6.09 12.93
C THR A 28 -1.12 -7.21 12.72
N LEU A 29 -1.06 -7.78 11.52
CA LEU A 29 -0.09 -8.83 11.18
C LEU A 29 1.36 -8.34 11.31
N ALA A 30 1.67 -7.11 10.88
CA ALA A 30 3.00 -6.55 11.07
C ALA A 30 3.36 -6.40 12.56
N ARG A 31 2.40 -5.97 13.39
CA ARG A 31 2.59 -5.83 14.84
C ARG A 31 2.80 -7.17 15.53
N GLU A 32 1.98 -8.17 15.20
CA GLU A 32 2.11 -9.53 15.72
C GLU A 32 3.46 -10.11 15.34
N TRP A 33 3.86 -9.97 14.08
CA TRP A 33 5.16 -10.42 13.61
C TRP A 33 6.32 -9.76 14.37
N CYS A 34 6.31 -8.43 14.52
CA CYS A 34 7.35 -7.72 15.28
C CYS A 34 7.42 -8.20 16.75
N ARG A 35 6.28 -8.48 17.39
CA ARG A 35 6.25 -8.99 18.77
C ARG A 35 6.84 -10.39 18.88
N ALA A 36 6.48 -11.28 17.95
CA ALA A 36 6.98 -12.64 17.93
C ALA A 36 8.51 -12.71 17.68
N HIS A 37 9.05 -11.75 16.92
CA HIS A 37 10.47 -11.70 16.52
C HIS A 37 11.23 -10.61 17.29
N LEU A 38 10.80 -10.29 18.52
CA LEU A 38 11.38 -9.22 19.35
C LEU A 38 12.90 -9.39 19.56
N HIS A 39 13.32 -10.65 19.78
CA HIS A 39 14.70 -10.98 20.14
C HIS A 39 15.61 -11.21 18.94
N ASP A 40 15.05 -11.26 17.72
CA ASP A 40 15.81 -11.51 16.50
C ASP A 40 16.84 -10.41 16.22
N PRO A 41 17.88 -10.71 15.43
CA PRO A 41 18.80 -9.69 14.95
C PRO A 41 18.08 -8.56 14.21
N LEU A 42 18.47 -7.30 14.43
CA LEU A 42 17.82 -6.14 13.78
C LEU A 42 17.85 -6.23 12.26
N ARG A 43 18.93 -6.76 11.68
CA ARG A 43 19.04 -6.98 10.22
C ARG A 43 17.97 -7.93 9.69
N THR A 44 17.66 -9.00 10.43
CA THR A 44 16.60 -9.95 10.08
C THR A 44 15.24 -9.28 10.17
N GLN A 45 14.99 -8.53 11.25
CA GLN A 45 13.75 -7.74 11.40
C GLN A 45 13.56 -6.76 10.26
N TRP A 46 14.61 -6.01 9.91
CA TRP A 46 14.60 -5.06 8.81
C TRP A 46 14.31 -5.71 7.46
N ALA A 47 14.97 -6.84 7.15
CA ALA A 47 14.79 -7.54 5.89
C ALA A 47 13.34 -8.02 5.70
N GLU A 48 12.76 -8.59 6.75
CA GLU A 48 11.38 -9.07 6.74
C GLU A 48 10.35 -7.94 6.66
N LEU A 49 10.51 -6.88 7.45
CA LEU A 49 9.64 -5.72 7.36
C LEU A 49 9.73 -5.05 5.99
N SER A 50 10.93 -5.01 5.40
CA SER A 50 11.14 -4.52 4.04
C SER A 50 10.44 -5.39 3.00
N ALA A 51 10.49 -6.72 3.13
CA ALA A 51 9.77 -7.65 2.26
C ALA A 51 8.25 -7.47 2.37
N LYS A 52 7.71 -7.38 3.59
CA LYS A 52 6.28 -7.13 3.84
C LYS A 52 5.82 -5.80 3.24
N LEU A 53 6.62 -4.74 3.37
CA LEU A 53 6.33 -3.44 2.75
C LEU A 53 6.35 -3.52 1.22
N LYS A 54 7.38 -4.15 0.64
CA LYS A 54 7.47 -4.35 -0.82
C LYS A 54 6.27 -5.12 -1.36
N GLY A 55 5.86 -6.21 -0.69
CA GLY A 55 4.65 -6.96 -1.07
C GLY A 55 3.38 -6.11 -0.98
N HIS A 56 3.25 -5.29 0.08
CA HIS A 56 2.14 -4.35 0.21
C HIS A 56 2.13 -3.31 -0.91
N TYR A 57 3.30 -2.78 -1.29
CA TYR A 57 3.43 -1.82 -2.40
C TYR A 57 3.17 -2.47 -3.75
N ALA A 58 3.56 -3.72 -3.96
CA ALA A 58 3.26 -4.44 -5.18
C ALA A 58 1.74 -4.63 -5.37
N TYR A 59 1.01 -4.87 -4.29
CA TYR A 59 -0.44 -5.09 -4.36
C TYR A 59 -1.26 -3.79 -4.39
N TYR A 60 -0.83 -2.77 -3.63
CA TYR A 60 -1.59 -1.53 -3.44
C TYR A 60 -0.96 -0.31 -4.15
N GLY A 61 0.12 -0.51 -4.91
CA GLY A 61 0.91 0.49 -5.64
C GLY A 61 0.22 1.05 -6.88
N VAL A 62 -1.03 1.45 -6.76
CA VAL A 62 -1.87 1.99 -7.84
C VAL A 62 -1.99 3.51 -7.72
N ARG A 63 -2.27 4.17 -8.86
CA ARG A 63 -2.49 5.62 -8.89
C ARG A 63 -3.65 6.02 -7.96
N GLY A 64 -3.44 7.08 -7.18
CA GLY A 64 -4.42 7.58 -6.19
C GLY A 64 -4.38 6.91 -4.82
N ASN A 65 -3.46 5.96 -4.56
CA ASN A 65 -3.34 5.28 -3.26
C ASN A 65 -2.02 5.59 -2.52
N MET A 66 -1.19 6.49 -3.05
CA MET A 66 0.14 6.80 -2.51
C MET A 66 0.12 7.22 -1.03
N ASP A 67 -0.88 8.02 -0.62
CA ASP A 67 -0.98 8.49 0.76
C ASP A 67 -1.27 7.35 1.74
N ALA A 68 -2.07 6.36 1.32
CA ALA A 68 -2.30 5.17 2.12
C ALA A 68 -1.01 4.33 2.27
N LEU A 69 -0.21 4.21 1.21
CA LEU A 69 1.08 3.49 1.27
C LEU A 69 2.09 4.20 2.18
N LYS A 70 2.17 5.53 2.12
CA LYS A 70 2.99 6.34 3.02
C LYS A 70 2.57 6.16 4.47
N ARG A 71 1.26 6.21 4.75
CA ARG A 71 0.69 5.94 6.08
C ARG A 71 0.99 4.52 6.56
N PHE A 72 0.92 3.54 5.67
CA PHE A 72 1.26 2.16 6.00
C PHE A 72 2.73 2.03 6.42
N ARG A 73 3.66 2.59 5.64
CA ARG A 73 5.08 2.64 5.98
C ARG A 73 5.33 3.29 7.34
N ALA A 74 4.74 4.47 7.57
CA ALA A 74 4.90 5.21 8.82
C ALA A 74 4.38 4.41 10.02
N ALA A 75 3.23 3.75 9.88
CA ALA A 75 2.66 2.91 10.93
C ALA A 75 3.52 1.67 11.21
N VAL A 76 4.03 0.98 10.18
CA VAL A 76 4.96 -0.15 10.35
C VAL A 76 6.24 0.30 11.04
N ARG A 77 6.81 1.44 10.64
CA ARG A 77 7.98 2.05 11.32
C ARG A 77 7.71 2.33 12.80
N ALA A 78 6.58 2.97 13.11
CA ALA A 78 6.20 3.28 14.49
C ALA A 78 6.01 2.01 15.34
N ILE A 79 5.37 0.97 14.77
CA ILE A 79 5.22 -0.33 15.40
C ILE A 79 6.60 -0.93 15.70
N TRP A 80 7.50 -0.94 14.72
CA TRP A 80 8.83 -1.51 14.90
C TRP A 80 9.64 -0.80 15.98
N ILE A 81 9.68 0.53 15.96
CA ILE A 81 10.33 1.34 17.01
C ILE A 81 9.73 1.04 18.38
N SER A 82 8.40 0.95 18.49
CA SER A 82 7.73 0.65 19.76
C SER A 82 8.08 -0.73 20.32
N VAL A 83 8.40 -1.69 19.45
CA VAL A 83 8.83 -3.03 19.82
C VAL A 83 10.31 -3.03 20.22
N LEU A 84 11.17 -2.35 19.45
CA LEU A 84 12.60 -2.20 19.79
C LEU A 84 12.80 -1.51 21.14
N MET A 85 12.00 -0.49 21.45
CA MET A 85 12.02 0.19 22.75
C MET A 85 11.73 -0.74 23.93
N LYS A 86 11.04 -1.87 23.70
CA LYS A 86 10.76 -2.88 24.73
C LYS A 86 11.87 -3.91 24.91
N ARG A 87 12.85 -3.94 24.00
CA ARG A 87 13.96 -4.90 24.02
C ARG A 87 14.98 -4.61 25.12
N SER A 88 15.12 -3.34 25.53
CA SER A 88 16.01 -2.92 26.61
C SER A 88 15.30 -1.94 27.55
N GLN A 89 15.53 -2.09 28.85
CA GLN A 89 15.01 -1.18 29.88
C GLN A 89 15.64 0.22 29.79
N THR A 90 16.80 0.35 29.13
CA THR A 90 17.55 1.62 28.98
C THR A 90 17.38 2.22 27.58
N SER A 91 16.47 1.69 26.76
CA SER A 91 16.23 2.18 25.41
C SER A 91 15.83 3.66 25.42
N ARG A 92 16.43 4.46 24.53
CA ARG A 92 16.08 5.88 24.35
C ARG A 92 15.47 6.09 22.97
N LEU A 93 14.27 6.69 22.92
CA LEU A 93 13.54 6.89 21.66
C LEU A 93 14.36 7.59 20.57
N PRO A 94 15.11 8.70 20.83
CA PRO A 94 15.89 9.36 19.80
C PRO A 94 17.00 8.47 19.22
N VAL A 95 17.64 7.65 20.06
CA VAL A 95 18.71 6.73 19.64
C VAL A 95 18.15 5.62 18.75
N VAL A 96 17.03 5.01 19.13
CA VAL A 96 16.38 3.96 18.33
C VAL A 96 15.85 4.52 17.01
N VAL A 97 15.27 5.72 17.04
CA VAL A 97 14.83 6.43 15.83
C VAL A 97 15.99 6.66 14.87
N ALA A 98 17.11 7.22 15.37
CA ALA A 98 18.30 7.46 14.56
C ALA A 98 18.87 6.14 14.01
N LEU A 99 18.95 5.08 14.82
CA LEU A 99 19.40 3.77 14.38
C LEU A 99 18.55 3.23 13.22
N VAL A 100 17.23 3.27 13.36
CA VAL A 100 16.30 2.78 12.34
C VAL A 100 16.38 3.63 11.06
N ASP A 101 16.42 4.95 11.18
CA ASP A 101 16.38 5.83 10.01
C ASP A 101 17.72 5.88 9.26
N THR A 102 18.85 5.81 9.98
CA THR A 102 20.18 5.90 9.38
C THR A 102 20.67 4.55 8.85
N HIS A 103 20.51 3.46 9.62
CA HIS A 103 21.10 2.17 9.28
C HIS A 103 20.10 1.15 8.71
N PHE A 104 18.81 1.30 9.00
CA PHE A 104 17.78 0.33 8.63
C PHE A 104 16.56 0.98 7.99
N ALA A 105 16.82 1.92 7.07
CA ALA A 105 15.77 2.65 6.39
C ALA A 105 14.80 1.69 5.68
N LEU A 106 13.52 1.78 6.03
CA LEU A 106 12.47 1.00 5.39
C LEU A 106 12.18 1.51 3.97
N PRO A 107 11.87 0.63 3.01
CA PRO A 107 11.66 1.00 1.61
C PRO A 107 10.55 2.05 1.48
N THR A 108 10.73 3.01 0.58
CA THR A 108 9.73 4.02 0.28
C THR A 108 8.71 3.49 -0.73
N PRO A 109 7.43 3.84 -0.60
CA PRO A 109 6.41 3.40 -1.55
C PRO A 109 6.64 4.04 -2.91
N ARG A 110 6.50 3.24 -3.96
CA ARG A 110 6.51 3.67 -5.36
C ARG A 110 5.20 3.23 -6.01
N ILE A 111 4.76 3.95 -7.03
CA ILE A 111 3.65 3.51 -7.87
C ILE A 111 4.21 2.34 -8.69
N THR A 112 3.71 1.14 -8.43
CA THR A 112 4.15 -0.10 -9.10
C THR A 112 3.35 -0.34 -10.37
N HIS A 113 2.07 0.07 -10.38
CA HIS A 113 1.15 -0.13 -11.48
C HIS A 113 0.70 1.25 -11.99
N PRO A 114 1.45 1.84 -12.94
CA PRO A 114 1.15 3.19 -13.42
C PRO A 114 -0.17 3.25 -14.19
N ASP A 115 -0.52 2.24 -15.02
CA ASP A 115 -1.69 2.34 -15.92
C ASP A 115 -2.54 1.03 -16.12
N ASP A 116 -2.11 -0.18 -15.72
CA ASP A 116 -2.60 -1.38 -16.47
C ASP A 116 -3.35 -2.51 -15.71
N TRP A 117 -3.83 -2.33 -14.47
CA TRP A 117 -4.48 -3.45 -13.74
C TRP A 117 -6.00 -3.61 -13.95
N LEU A 118 -6.50 -3.27 -15.15
CA LEU A 118 -7.68 -3.79 -15.87
C LEU A 118 -7.78 -3.05 -17.24
N PRO A 119 -7.87 -3.73 -18.39
CA PRO A 119 -8.06 -3.07 -19.69
C PRO A 119 -9.51 -2.60 -19.79
N VAL A 120 -9.79 -1.37 -19.38
CA VAL A 120 -11.01 -0.68 -19.81
C VAL A 120 -10.59 0.60 -20.51
N SER A 121 -10.40 0.49 -21.82
CA SER A 121 -10.37 1.64 -22.72
C SER A 121 -11.60 2.51 -22.43
N PRO A 122 -11.43 3.78 -21.98
CA PRO A 122 -12.54 4.68 -21.66
C PRO A 122 -13.46 4.97 -22.86
N GLY A 123 -13.05 4.59 -24.07
CA GLY A 123 -13.83 4.73 -25.31
C GLY A 123 -15.05 3.83 -25.44
N TYR A 124 -15.23 2.80 -24.59
CA TYR A 124 -16.44 1.96 -24.67
C TYR A 124 -17.62 2.48 -23.82
N LEU A 125 -17.39 3.44 -22.91
CA LEU A 125 -18.44 4.01 -22.05
C LEU A 125 -18.91 5.40 -22.49
N LEU A 126 -18.30 5.97 -23.54
CA LEU A 126 -18.65 7.29 -24.08
C LEU A 126 -18.81 7.19 -25.59
N GLY A 127 -19.89 6.55 -26.07
CA GLY A 127 -20.11 6.40 -27.51
C GLY A 127 -21.41 5.70 -27.91
N ARG A 128 -22.56 6.36 -27.65
CA ARG A 128 -23.83 6.38 -28.42
C ARG A 128 -25.07 6.21 -27.55
N ALA A 129 -25.74 7.33 -27.31
CA ALA A 129 -27.19 7.36 -27.42
C ALA A 129 -27.57 7.03 -28.87
N GLY A 130 -28.45 6.06 -29.06
CA GLY A 130 -28.99 5.68 -30.36
C GLY A 130 -30.26 4.84 -30.15
N CYS A 131 -31.41 5.50 -30.17
CA CYS A 131 -32.73 4.87 -30.28
C CYS A 131 -32.83 3.98 -31.53
N GLY A 132 -33.55 2.86 -31.41
CA GLY A 132 -33.95 1.97 -32.51
C GLY A 132 -32.81 1.05 -32.99
N LYS A 133 -33.00 -0.24 -33.25
CA LYS A 133 -34.16 -0.93 -33.82
C LYS A 133 -34.16 -2.42 -33.42
N SER A 134 -35.35 -2.99 -33.59
CA SER A 134 -35.74 -4.39 -33.62
C SER A 134 -34.79 -5.35 -34.36
N ALA A 135 -34.83 -6.61 -33.90
CA ALA A 135 -34.58 -7.88 -34.58
C ALA A 135 -33.22 -8.06 -35.28
N ARG A 136 -32.63 -9.26 -35.10
CA ARG A 136 -32.42 -10.22 -36.20
C ARG A 136 -31.84 -11.57 -35.69
N PRO A 137 -31.97 -12.63 -36.52
CA PRO A 137 -32.26 -14.00 -36.12
C PRO A 137 -31.03 -14.93 -36.26
N ASP A 138 -31.24 -16.19 -35.86
CA ASP A 138 -30.63 -17.44 -36.33
C ASP A 138 -29.20 -17.40 -36.88
N LEU A 139 -28.27 -17.99 -36.12
CA LEU A 139 -27.39 -19.09 -36.53
C LEU A 139 -27.05 -19.93 -35.30
#